data_AF-A0ABD3DSF9-F1
#
_entry.id   AF-A0ABD3DSF9-F1
#
_cell.length_a   1.000
_cell.length_b   1.000
_cell.length_c   1.000
_cell.angle_alpha   90.00
_cell.angle_beta   90.00
_cell.angle_gamma   90.00
#
_symmetry.space_group_name_H-M   'P 1'
#
loop_
_entity.id
_entity.type
_entity.pdbx_description
1 polymer ?
#
loop_
_entity_poly.entity_id
_entity_poly.type
_entity_poly.pdbx_seq_one_letter_code
_entity_poly.pdbx_strand_id
1 'polypeptide(L)' 'MVFSGLHPSEGAGMSELQKAIEKLKSNNSSVSVEVESSATLGKGSRCGFLGLLYMDVFASIFNSL' A
#
# COMPACT_ATOMS: atom_id res chain seq x y z
N MET A 1 8.96 -12.02 6.21
CA MET A 1 7.98 -11.19 5.48
C MET A 1 7.88 -9.85 6.18
N VAL A 2 7.98 -8.77 5.41
CA VAL A 2 7.94 -7.39 5.92
C VAL A 2 6.53 -6.86 5.70
N PHE A 3 5.95 -6.21 6.70
CA PHE A 3 4.61 -5.63 6.60
C PHE A 3 4.70 -4.12 6.80
N SER A 4 3.98 -3.37 5.98
CA SER A 4 3.86 -1.92 6.12
C SER A 4 2.39 -1.51 6.05
N GLY A 5 1.98 -0.64 6.98
CA GLY A 5 0.64 -0.04 6.98
C GLY A 5 0.65 1.23 6.14
N LEU A 6 -0.13 1.25 5.07
CA LEU A 6 -0.32 2.41 4.22
C LEU A 6 -1.63 3.08 4.56
N HIS A 7 -1.55 4.37 4.86
CA HIS A 7 -2.71 5.21 5.15
C HIS A 7 -2.70 6.40 4.20
N PRO A 8 -3.85 6.77 3.62
CA PRO A 8 -3.94 7.98 2.81
C PRO A 8 -3.62 9.19 3.68
N SER A 9 -2.88 10.15 3.11
CA SER A 9 -2.76 11.48 3.72
C SER A 9 -4.12 12.18 3.66
N GLU A 10 -4.42 13.00 4.66
CA GLU A 10 -5.64 13.83 4.73
C GLU A 10 -5.88 14.52 3.36
N GLY A 11 -6.97 14.14 2.68
CA GLY A 11 -7.35 14.67 1.36
C GLY A 11 -7.26 13.69 0.19
N ALA A 12 -6.46 12.62 0.26
CA ALA A 12 -6.44 11.56 -0.75
C ALA A 12 -7.51 10.52 -0.44
N GLY A 13 -8.56 10.43 -1.26
CA GLY A 13 -9.63 9.47 -1.05
C GLY A 13 -9.10 8.03 -0.98
N MET A 14 -9.63 7.22 -0.06
CA MET A 14 -9.24 5.81 0.10
C MET A 14 -9.40 4.98 -1.19
N SER A 15 -10.30 5.42 -2.08
CA SER A 15 -10.50 4.86 -3.42
C SER A 15 -9.32 5.10 -4.38
N GLU A 16 -8.64 6.25 -4.28
CA GLU A 16 -7.48 6.58 -5.12
C GLU A 16 -6.29 5.72 -4.69
N LEU A 17 -6.09 5.61 -3.38
CA LEU A 17 -5.04 4.77 -2.79
C LEU A 17 -5.26 3.29 -3.13
N GLN A 18 -6.49 2.77 -3.03
CA GLN A 18 -6.80 1.41 -3.48
C GLN A 18 -6.52 1.21 -4.97
N LYS A 19 -6.94 2.14 -5.84
CA LYS A 19 -6.66 2.09 -7.28
C LYS A 19 -5.16 2.08 -7.58
N ALA A 20 -4.39 2.94 -6.93
CA ALA A 20 -2.95 3.00 -7.11
C ALA A 20 -2.28 1.68 -6.69
N ILE A 21 -2.70 1.12 -5.55
CA ILE A 21 -2.19 -0.15 -5.04
C ILE A 21 -2.59 -1.33 -5.94
N GLU A 22 -3.83 -1.39 -6.43
CA GLU A 22 -4.27 -2.43 -7.37
C GLU A 22 -3.50 -2.37 -8.68
N LYS A 23 -3.25 -1.15 -9.20
CA LYS A 23 -2.45 -0.94 -10.41
C LYS A 23 -1.01 -1.40 -10.20
N LEU A 24 -0.42 -1.11 -9.04
CA LEU A 24 0.91 -1.56 -8.64
C LEU A 24 0.98 -3.08 -8.48
N LYS A 25 -0.02 -3.69 -7.82
CA LYS A 25 -0.14 -5.14 -7.61
C LYS A 25 -0.33 -5.89 -8.93
N SER A 26 -1.09 -5.34 -9.87
CA SER A 26 -1.25 -5.91 -11.21
C SER A 26 0.06 -5.96 -11.99
N ASN A 27 0.98 -5.03 -11.72
CA ASN A 27 2.30 -5.01 -12.35
C ASN A 27 3.31 -5.90 -11.59
N ASN A 28 3.15 -6.02 -10.27
CA ASN A 28 4.04 -6.78 -9.39
C ASN A 28 3.23 -7.76 -8.50
N SER A 29 3.10 -9.01 -8.95
CA SER A 29 2.38 -10.09 -8.25
C SER A 29 3.02 -10.50 -6.90
N SER A 30 4.16 -9.91 -6.53
CA SER A 30 4.91 -10.25 -5.32
C SER A 30 4.49 -9.47 -4.06
N VAL A 31 3.47 -8.61 -4.15
CA VAL A 31 2.92 -7.86 -3.01
C VAL A 31 1.53 -8.37 -2.62
N SER A 32 1.36 -8.69 -1.34
CA SER A 32 0.05 -8.99 -0.74
C SER A 32 -0.51 -7.71 -0.15
N VAL A 33 -1.79 -7.45 -0.36
CA VAL A 33 -2.45 -6.24 0.14
C VAL A 33 -3.73 -6.69 0.81
N GLU A 34 -3.90 -6.33 2.08
CA GLU A 34 -5.13 -6.52 2.85
C GLU A 34 -5.63 -5.18 3.33
N VAL A 35 -6.93 -4.93 3.16
CA VAL A 35 -7.54 -3.68 3.62
C VAL A 35 -7.75 -3.79 5.13
N GLU A 36 -7.11 -2.91 5.90
CA GLU A 36 -7.20 -2.90 7.36
C GLU A 36 -7.77 -1.54 7.80
N SER A 37 -8.97 -1.55 8.37
CA SER A 37 -9.62 -0.34 8.87
C SER A 37 -9.39 -0.23 10.37
N SER A 38 -8.62 0.77 10.80
CA SER A 38 -8.29 0.96 12.21
C SER A 38 -9.08 2.13 12.81
N ALA A 39 -9.52 1.96 14.06
CA ALA A 39 -10.43 2.89 14.73
C ALA A 39 -9.83 4.29 15.00
N THR A 40 -8.49 4.40 15.05
CA THR A 40 -7.78 5.65 15.40
C THR A 40 -7.12 6.33 14.19
N LEU A 41 -6.66 5.56 13.21
CA LEU A 41 -5.93 6.06 12.03
C LEU A 41 -6.77 6.06 10.74
N GLY A 42 -8.03 5.61 10.83
CA GLY A 42 -8.94 5.51 9.71
C GLY A 42 -8.74 4.27 8.85
N LYS A 43 -9.33 4.29 7.66
CA LYS A 43 -9.24 3.20 6.67
C LYS A 43 -7.84 3.20 6.04
N GLY A 44 -7.08 2.13 6.27
CA GLY A 44 -5.76 1.90 5.66
C GLY A 44 -5.69 0.57 4.89
N SER A 45 -4.52 0.31 4.31
CA SER A 45 -4.20 -0.93 3.62
C SER A 45 -2.89 -1.46 4.14
N ARG A 46 -2.89 -2.69 4.63
CA ARG A 46 -1.68 -3.41 5.04
C ARG A 46 -1.09 -4.12 3.83
N CYS A 47 0.17 -3.80 3.51
CA CYS A 47 0.90 -4.47 2.44
C CYS A 47 1.96 -5.40 3.02
N GLY A 48 1.97 -6.66 2.55
CA GLY A 48 2.94 -7.69 2.86
C GLY A 48 3.91 -7.89 1.70
N PHE A 49 5.20 -7.84 2.02
CA PHE A 49 6.31 -7.96 1.07
C PHE A 49 7.17 -9.18 1.41
N LEU A 50 7.70 -9.83 0.36
CA LEU A 50 8.62 -10.97 0.51
C LEU A 50 9.94 -10.56 1.20
N GLY A 51 10.38 -9.31 1.04
CA GLY A 51 11.61 -8.78 1.64
C GLY A 51 11.70 -7.26 1.60
N LEU A 52 12.77 -6.71 2.18
CA LEU A 52 13.00 -5.25 2.30
C LEU A 52 13.10 -4.56 0.93
N LEU A 53 13.74 -5.21 -0.06
CA LEU A 53 13.91 -4.64 -1.40
C LEU A 53 12.56 -4.39 -2.10
N TYR A 54 11.60 -5.29 -1.91
CA TYR A 54 10.25 -5.14 -2.46
C TYR A 54 9.51 -3.95 -1.83
N MET A 55 9.68 -3.75 -0.53
CA MET A 55 9.10 -2.60 0.17
C MET A 55 9.70 -1.29 -0.34
N ASP A 56 11.02 -1.25 -0.54
CA ASP A 56 11.73 -0.06 -1.01
C ASP A 56 11.32 0.35 -2.43
N VAL A 57 11.27 -0.63 -3.35
CA VAL A 57 10.78 -0.43 -4.72
C VAL A 57 9.32 0.01 -4.72
N PHE A 58 8.47 -0.62 -3.89
CA PHE A 58 7.06 -0.23 -3.78
C PHE A 58 6.88 1.19 -3.27
N ALA A 59 7.60 1.58 -2.21
CA ALA A 59 7.56 2.92 -1.66
C ALA A 59 8.05 3.97 -2.65
N SER A 60 9.11 3.65 -3.42
CA SER A 60 9.65 4.52 -4.46
C SER A 60 8.64 4.76 -5.60
N ILE A 61 7.99 3.71 -6.11
CA ILE A 61 6.97 3.84 -7.16
C ILE A 61 5.73 4.57 -6.63
N PHE A 62 5.34 4.29 -5.38
CA PHE A 62 4.19 4.94 -4.75
C PHE A 62 4.42 6.45 -4.56
N ASN A 63 5.64 6.88 -4.23
CA ASN A 63 5.97 8.31 -4.08
C ASN A 63 6.06 9.05 -5.43
N SER A 64 6.25 8.31 -6.53
CA SER A 64 6.35 8.87 -7.88
C SER A 64 4.99 9.05 -8.57
N LEU A 65 3.88 8.67 -7.94
CA LEU A 65 2.50 8.82 -8.40
C LEU A 65 1.85 10.06 -7.76
#